data_AF-A0A935A516-F1
#
_entry.id   AF-A0A935A516-F1
#
_cell.length_a   1.000
_cell.length_b   1.000
_cell.length_c   1.000
_cell.angle_alpha   90.00
_cell.angle_beta   90.00
_cell.angle_gamma   90.00
#
_symmetry.space_group_name_H-M   'P 1'
#
loop_
_entity.id
_entity.type
_entity.pdbx_description
1 polymer ?
#
loop_
_entity_poly.entity_id
_entity_poly.type
_entity_poly.pdbx_seq_one_letter_code
_entity_poly.pdbx_strand_id
1 'polypeptide(L)'
;MNSTHEFWQRWADSLRRYQLHDLIASFLEAGSPLALLGAQAIYFGGAFIKNEHLDALAAMLEDESETRAFAAYLNREGTAS
;
A
#
# COMPACT_ATOMS: atom_id res chain seq x y z
N MET A 1 -3.42 19.60 -4.74
CA MET A 1 -4.17 18.33 -4.62
C MET A 1 -3.51 17.29 -5.52
N ASN A 2 -2.27 16.85 -5.20
CA ASN A 2 -1.52 15.92 -6.07
C ASN A 2 -0.60 14.97 -5.28
N SER A 3 -1.01 14.55 -4.08
CA SER A 3 -0.09 13.86 -3.16
C SER A 3 -0.20 12.33 -3.23
N THR A 4 -1.39 11.77 -3.41
CA THR A 4 -1.64 10.31 -3.29
C THR A 4 -0.85 9.46 -4.30
N HIS A 5 -0.77 9.87 -5.57
CA HIS A 5 -0.03 9.12 -6.59
C HIS A 5 1.50 9.12 -6.39
N GLU A 6 2.08 10.23 -5.91
CA GLU A 6 3.52 10.26 -5.63
C GLU A 6 3.89 9.35 -4.45
N PHE A 7 3.00 9.26 -3.45
CA PHE A 7 3.15 8.28 -2.38
C PHE A 7 3.08 6.86 -2.94
N TRP A 8 2.08 6.55 -3.77
CA TRP A 8 1.93 5.21 -4.37
C TRP A 8 3.16 4.78 -5.14
N GLN A 9 3.75 5.67 -5.95
CA GLN A 9 5.00 5.38 -6.67
C GLN A 9 6.16 5.09 -5.74
N ARG A 10 6.36 5.89 -4.67
CA ARG A 10 7.44 5.66 -3.70
C ARG A 10 7.27 4.34 -2.93
N TRP A 11 6.04 3.98 -2.61
CA TRP A 11 5.70 2.73 -1.94
C TRP A 11 5.91 1.53 -2.85
N ALA A 12 5.40 1.59 -4.09
CA ALA A 12 5.62 0.56 -5.11
C ALA A 12 7.12 0.36 -5.39
N ASP A 13 7.89 1.45 -5.47
CA ASP A 13 9.34 1.38 -5.68
C ASP A 13 10.08 0.74 -4.50
N SER A 14 9.70 1.06 -3.26
CA SER A 14 10.24 0.37 -2.07
C SER A 14 9.88 -1.11 -2.07
N LEU A 15 8.61 -1.46 -2.29
CA LEU A 15 8.15 -2.85 -2.33
C LEU A 15 8.86 -3.65 -3.43
N ARG A 16 9.11 -3.02 -4.59
CA ARG A 16 9.88 -3.59 -5.70
C ARG A 16 11.33 -3.85 -5.32
N ARG A 17 12.00 -2.90 -4.65
CA ARG A 17 13.39 -3.09 -4.15
C ARG A 17 13.51 -4.27 -3.19
N TYR A 18 12.47 -4.53 -2.41
CA TYR A 18 12.42 -5.67 -1.50
C TYR A 18 11.83 -6.95 -2.12
N GLN A 19 11.45 -6.93 -3.40
CA GLN A 19 10.74 -8.04 -4.10
C GLN A 19 9.47 -8.50 -3.38
N LEU A 20 8.87 -7.64 -2.56
CA LEU A 20 7.64 -7.92 -1.82
C LEU A 20 6.38 -7.58 -2.63
N HIS A 21 6.57 -7.01 -3.81
CA HIS A 21 5.49 -6.55 -4.69
C HIS A 21 4.44 -7.64 -4.97
N ASP A 22 4.85 -8.82 -5.47
CA ASP A 22 3.94 -9.93 -5.78
C ASP A 22 3.23 -10.47 -4.55
N LEU A 23 3.93 -10.50 -3.41
CA LEU A 23 3.41 -10.99 -2.14
C LEU A 23 2.33 -10.04 -1.62
N ILE A 24 2.59 -8.73 -1.66
CA ILE A 24 1.64 -7.70 -1.26
C ILE A 24 0.47 -7.61 -2.24
N ALA A 25 0.70 -7.70 -3.55
CA ALA A 25 -0.37 -7.72 -4.55
C ALA A 25 -1.31 -8.92 -4.35
N SER A 26 -0.75 -10.13 -4.17
CA SER A 26 -1.52 -11.34 -3.86
C SER A 26 -2.28 -11.23 -2.53
N PHE A 27 -1.68 -10.57 -1.55
CA PHE A 27 -2.27 -10.37 -0.22
C PHE A 27 -3.42 -9.37 -0.24
N LEU A 28 -3.31 -8.29 -1.02
CA LEU A 28 -4.39 -7.32 -1.23
C LEU A 28 -5.50 -7.90 -2.12
N GLU A 29 -5.16 -8.71 -3.13
CA GLU A 29 -6.15 -9.43 -3.97
C GLU A 29 -6.93 -10.49 -3.18
N ALA A 30 -6.34 -11.10 -2.14
CA ALA A 30 -6.98 -12.12 -1.32
C ALA A 30 -8.13 -11.59 -0.44
N GLY A 31 -8.28 -10.27 -0.32
CA GLY A 31 -9.45 -9.62 0.26
C GLY A 31 -9.35 -9.30 1.76
N SER A 32 -9.75 -8.07 2.06
CA SER A 32 -10.36 -7.37 3.21
C SER A 32 -9.92 -7.49 4.69
N PRO A 33 -9.75 -8.63 5.39
CA PRO A 33 -9.38 -8.55 6.81
C PRO A 33 -7.94 -8.09 7.01
N LEU A 34 -7.05 -8.49 6.10
CA LEU A 34 -5.62 -8.31 6.27
C LEU A 34 -5.14 -6.91 5.84
N ALA A 35 -5.81 -6.27 4.88
CA ALA A 35 -5.58 -4.86 4.54
C ALA A 35 -5.92 -3.95 5.73
N LEU A 36 -7.04 -4.23 6.40
CA LEU A 36 -7.46 -3.57 7.65
C LEU A 36 -6.47 -3.79 8.80
N LEU A 37 -5.89 -4.99 8.91
CA LEU A 37 -4.81 -5.26 9.87
C LEU A 37 -3.52 -4.52 9.51
N GLY A 38 -3.23 -4.37 8.22
CA GLY A 38 -2.14 -3.55 7.71
C GLY A 38 -2.31 -2.07 8.06
N ALA A 39 -3.49 -1.49 7.84
CA ALA A 39 -3.83 -0.12 8.22
C ALA A 39 -3.62 0.11 9.72
N GLN A 40 -4.13 -0.82 10.56
CA GLN A 40 -3.94 -0.75 12.01
C GLN A 40 -2.46 -0.87 12.41
N ALA A 41 -1.70 -1.79 11.81
CA ALA A 41 -0.26 -1.91 12.07
C ALA A 41 0.50 -0.64 11.70
N ILE A 42 0.10 0.06 10.62
CA ILE A 42 0.70 1.32 10.20
C ILE A 42 0.34 2.45 11.18
N TYR A 43 -0.91 2.56 11.65
CA TYR A 43 -1.26 3.54 12.68
C TYR A 43 -0.49 3.29 14.00
N PHE A 44 -0.39 2.03 14.43
CA PHE A 44 0.39 1.67 15.63
C PHE A 44 1.89 1.93 15.44
N GLY A 45 2.45 1.68 14.26
CA GLY A 45 3.85 1.99 13.94
C GLY A 45 4.11 3.49 13.74
N GLY A 46 3.13 4.21 13.18
CA GLY A 46 3.16 5.66 12.96
C GLY A 46 3.15 6.46 14.26
N ALA A 47 2.57 5.92 15.33
CA ALA A 47 2.69 6.48 16.68
C ALA A 47 4.16 6.52 17.17
N PHE A 48 5.02 5.60 16.70
CA PHE A 48 6.46 5.61 16.99
C PHE A 48 7.29 6.36 15.93
N ILE A 49 6.80 6.43 14.67
CA ILE A 49 7.46 7.09 13.56
C ILE A 49 6.46 8.02 12.88
N LYS A 50 6.40 9.28 13.31
CA LYS A 50 5.46 10.26 12.78
C LYS A 50 5.85 10.61 11.34
N ASN A 51 5.18 10.01 10.37
CA ASN A 51 5.46 10.17 8.96
C ASN A 51 4.14 10.32 8.19
N GLU A 52 3.95 11.47 7.55
CA GLU A 52 2.76 11.80 6.76
C GLU A 52 2.53 10.80 5.60
N HIS A 53 3.61 10.11 5.17
CA HIS A 53 3.57 9.03 4.19
C HIS A 53 2.90 7.75 4.71
N LEU A 54 2.94 7.50 6.02
CA LEU A 54 2.33 6.33 6.66
C LEU A 54 0.83 6.55 6.89
N ASP A 55 0.44 7.75 7.32
CA ASP A 55 -0.98 8.10 7.47
C ASP A 55 -1.73 7.99 6.13
N ALA A 56 -1.11 8.46 5.03
CA ALA A 56 -1.69 8.31 3.69
C ALA A 56 -1.84 6.84 3.26
N LEU A 57 -0.91 5.96 3.65
CA LEU A 57 -1.01 4.53 3.34
C LEU A 57 -2.08 3.85 4.20
N ALA A 58 -2.17 4.19 5.49
CA ALA A 58 -3.18 3.64 6.38
C ALA A 58 -4.59 4.03 5.90
N ALA A 59 -4.79 5.30 5.50
CA ALA A 59 -6.05 5.76 4.92
C ALA A 59 -6.41 5.02 3.62
N MET A 60 -5.43 4.81 2.74
CA MET A 60 -5.63 4.04 1.49
C MET A 60 -5.97 2.56 1.76
N LEU A 61 -5.36 1.94 2.76
CA LEU A 61 -5.63 0.55 3.17
C LEU A 61 -6.97 0.37 3.89
N GLU A 62 -7.51 1.44 4.48
CA GLU A 62 -8.82 1.46 5.12
C GLU A 62 -9.96 1.54 4.07
N ASP A 63 -9.69 2.16 2.93
CA ASP A 63 -10.60 2.22 1.79
C ASP A 63 -10.43 0.99 0.89
N GLU A 64 -11.45 0.13 0.84
CA GLU A 64 -11.44 -1.09 0.03
C GLU A 64 -11.27 -0.80 -1.48
N SER A 65 -11.82 0.31 -1.96
CA SER A 65 -11.72 0.72 -3.37
C SER A 65 -10.31 1.21 -3.69
N GLU A 66 -9.70 2.04 -2.84
CA GLU A 66 -8.31 2.47 -3.04
C GLU A 66 -7.32 1.31 -2.88
N THR A 67 -7.54 0.44 -1.90
CA THR A 67 -6.75 -0.80 -1.71
C THR A 67 -6.76 -1.64 -2.98
N ARG A 68 -7.93 -1.87 -3.58
CA ARG A 68 -8.06 -2.68 -4.79
C ARG A 68 -7.43 -1.99 -6.01
N ALA A 69 -7.56 -0.66 -6.10
CA ALA A 69 -6.90 0.13 -7.14
C ALA A 69 -5.36 0.09 -7.01
N PHE A 70 -4.82 0.15 -5.78
CA PHE A 70 -3.40 0.03 -5.51
C PHE A 70 -2.87 -1.38 -5.79
N ALA A 71 -3.63 -2.42 -5.44
CA ALA A 71 -3.29 -3.81 -5.79
C ALA A 71 -3.20 -4.01 -7.31
N ALA A 72 -4.17 -3.47 -8.06
CA ALA A 72 -4.15 -3.49 -9.52
C ALA A 72 -3.00 -2.66 -10.11
N TYR A 73 -2.68 -1.52 -9.50
CA TYR A 73 -1.54 -0.68 -9.87
C TYR A 73 -0.20 -1.42 -9.68
N LEU A 74 -0.02 -2.06 -8.52
CA LEU A 74 1.12 -2.95 -8.28
C LEU A 74 1.14 -4.03 -9.37
N ASN A 75 0.10 -4.85 -9.51
CA ASN A 75 0.10 -5.97 -10.45
C ASN A 75 0.41 -5.54 -11.91
N ARG A 76 -0.06 -4.35 -12.31
CA ARG A 76 0.23 -3.75 -13.63
C ARG A 76 1.66 -3.24 -13.79
N GLU A 77 2.28 -2.70 -12.75
CA GLU A 77 3.70 -2.29 -12.80
C GLU A 77 4.67 -3.47 -12.63
N GLY A 78 4.25 -4.55 -11.94
CA GLY A 78 5.03 -5.78 -11.80
C GLY A 78 5.09 -6.62 -13.08
N THR A 79 4.11 -6.44 -13.98
CA THR A 79 4.04 -7.13 -15.29
C THR A 79 4.71 -6.36 -16.43
N ALA A 80 5.30 -5.18 -16.16
CA ALA A 80 6.18 -4.49 -17.11
C ALA A 80 7.59 -5.10 -17.03
N SER A 81 7.75 -6.28 -17.64
CA SER A 81 9.05 -6.86 -18.01
C SER A 81 9.68 -6.13 -19.20
#